data_AF-A0A1H3JEG1-F1
#
_entry.id   AF-A0A1H3JEG1-F1
#
_cell.length_a   1.000
_cell.length_b   1.000
_cell.length_c   1.000
_cell.angle_alpha   90.00
_cell.angle_beta   90.00
_cell.angle_gamma   90.00
#
_symmetry.space_group_name_H-M   'P 1'
#
loop_
_entity.id
_entity.type
_entity.pdbx_description
1 polymer ?
#
loop_
_entity_poly.entity_id
_entity_poly.type
_entity_poly.pdbx_seq_one_letter_code
_entity_poly.pdbx_strand_id
1 'polypeptide(L)'
;MMTVIKPESFNQFYSQFYYKNQISKDIKKEYGIPLDLNTTEKSDEDIIEKDLEKGIYNVNAIAWKLGTKPKVNGDIDYRYYHYKNKDIEMYCDKAKSLYEGSSLKNYDLESESFYRYSLFSCIRELYSKLVKTELPGKGFGAVQIINSMYFLSSGKVPIYDQYVHKAVLALEYHCSPGEIKLGVLPNKYDIDSVMCMYKEYIMLVLNHELPHYPEGRFLSRDQDQALWVYGHCLQSWDEIKT
;
A
#
# COMPACT_ATOMS: atom_id res chain seq x y z
N MET A 1 -26.95 -3.36 11.69
CA MET A 1 -26.68 -3.44 10.25
C MET A 1 -26.45 -2.04 9.74
N MET A 2 -25.31 -1.81 9.09
CA MET A 2 -24.99 -0.51 8.49
C MET A 2 -25.73 -0.36 7.15
N THR A 3 -26.34 0.79 6.91
CA THR A 3 -26.89 1.15 5.60
C THR A 3 -25.72 1.45 4.67
N VAL A 4 -25.62 0.70 3.57
CA VAL A 4 -24.56 0.89 2.56
C VAL A 4 -24.95 2.04 1.65
N ILE A 5 -24.02 2.97 1.44
CA ILE A 5 -24.22 4.11 0.54
C ILE A 5 -24.25 3.58 -0.89
N LYS A 6 -25.12 4.13 -1.73
CA LYS A 6 -25.16 3.81 -3.16
C LYS A 6 -23.83 4.19 -3.84
N PRO A 7 -23.46 3.52 -4.95
CA PRO A 7 -22.19 3.76 -5.65
C PRO A 7 -22.21 5.07 -6.45
N GLU A 8 -22.23 6.21 -5.75
CA GLU A 8 -22.18 7.56 -6.36
C GLU A 8 -20.74 8.10 -6.47
N SER A 9 -19.85 7.64 -5.59
CA SER A 9 -18.43 7.96 -5.56
C SER A 9 -17.62 6.70 -5.28
N PHE A 10 -16.61 6.41 -6.12
CA PHE A 10 -15.76 5.22 -6.00
C PHE A 10 -15.13 5.11 -4.60
N ASN A 11 -14.51 6.19 -4.11
CA ASN A 11 -13.83 6.18 -2.80
C ASN A 11 -14.80 5.95 -1.66
N GLN A 12 -15.91 6.70 -1.64
CA GLN A 12 -16.91 6.59 -0.57
C GLN A 12 -17.58 5.21 -0.57
N PHE A 13 -17.82 4.67 -1.77
CA PHE A 13 -18.45 3.38 -1.92
C PHE A 13 -17.56 2.22 -1.49
N TYR A 14 -16.28 2.18 -1.87
CA TYR A 14 -15.44 1.02 -1.51
C TYR A 14 -14.81 1.13 -0.11
N SER A 15 -14.51 2.33 0.38
CA SER A 15 -13.91 2.50 1.72
C SER A 15 -14.79 1.98 2.86
N GLN A 16 -16.13 1.96 2.69
CA GLN A 16 -17.04 1.42 3.71
C GLN A 16 -16.87 -0.10 3.95
N PHE A 17 -16.30 -0.83 2.97
CA PHE A 17 -16.04 -2.27 3.07
C PHE A 17 -14.63 -2.60 3.57
N TYR A 18 -13.76 -1.60 3.75
CA TYR A 18 -12.38 -1.79 4.24
C TYR A 18 -12.35 -2.17 5.72
N TYR A 19 -13.15 -1.49 6.53
CA TYR A 19 -13.21 -1.72 7.97
C TYR A 19 -14.11 -2.90 8.33
N LYS A 20 -13.84 -3.50 9.49
CA LYS A 20 -14.70 -4.52 10.09
C LYS A 20 -16.04 -3.92 10.50
N ASN A 21 -16.97 -3.98 9.56
CA ASN A 21 -18.33 -3.50 9.70
C ASN A 21 -19.33 -4.65 9.55
N GLN A 22 -20.49 -4.53 10.22
CA GLN A 22 -21.62 -5.45 10.02
C GLN A 22 -22.37 -5.10 8.72
N ILE A 23 -21.78 -5.47 7.59
CA ILE A 23 -22.40 -5.42 6.26
C ILE A 23 -22.98 -6.80 5.93
N SER A 24 -24.21 -6.84 5.42
CA SER A 24 -24.87 -8.11 5.11
C SER A 24 -24.16 -8.85 3.98
N LYS A 25 -24.24 -10.18 4.01
CA LYS A 25 -23.67 -11.03 2.94
C LYS A 25 -24.35 -10.78 1.59
N ASP A 26 -25.63 -10.43 1.62
CA ASP A 26 -26.40 -10.17 0.40
C ASP A 26 -25.90 -8.90 -0.28
N ILE A 27 -25.64 -7.83 0.47
CA ILE A 27 -25.04 -6.60 -0.08
C ILE A 27 -23.64 -6.87 -0.64
N LYS A 28 -22.80 -7.64 0.07
CA LYS A 28 -21.48 -8.00 -0.45
C LYS A 28 -21.56 -8.76 -1.77
N LYS A 29 -22.49 -9.71 -1.89
CA LYS A 29 -22.70 -10.46 -3.13
C LYS A 29 -23.22 -9.60 -4.26
N GLU A 30 -24.17 -8.71 -3.96
CA GLU A 30 -24.76 -7.78 -4.92
C GLU A 30 -23.68 -6.97 -5.63
N TYR A 31 -22.70 -6.47 -4.88
CA TYR A 31 -21.60 -5.63 -5.39
C TYR A 31 -20.27 -6.38 -5.61
N GLY A 32 -20.31 -7.71 -5.71
CA GLY A 32 -19.12 -8.51 -6.05
C GLY A 32 -17.97 -8.43 -5.04
N ILE A 33 -18.23 -8.03 -3.80
CA ILE A 33 -17.25 -7.97 -2.71
C ILE A 33 -17.04 -9.37 -2.11
N PRO A 34 -15.79 -9.86 -1.96
CA PRO A 34 -15.55 -11.16 -1.34
C PRO A 34 -16.08 -11.25 0.09
N LEU A 35 -16.73 -12.38 0.41
CA LEU A 35 -17.32 -12.62 1.72
C LEU A 35 -16.26 -12.73 2.82
N ASP A 36 -15.09 -13.24 2.45
CA ASP A 36 -13.91 -13.49 3.29
C ASP A 36 -12.86 -12.38 3.18
N LEU A 37 -13.22 -11.20 2.65
CA LEU A 37 -12.34 -10.04 2.61
C LEU A 37 -11.75 -9.76 4.01
N ASN A 38 -10.42 -9.75 4.11
CA ASN A 38 -9.69 -9.55 5.36
C ASN A 38 -9.74 -8.08 5.78
N THR A 39 -10.82 -7.69 6.44
CA THR A 39 -11.09 -6.32 6.88
C THR A 39 -10.28 -5.92 8.12
N THR A 40 -10.01 -4.62 8.25
CA THR A 40 -9.17 -4.05 9.31
C THR A 40 -10.02 -3.47 10.45
N GLU A 41 -9.56 -3.56 11.71
CA GLU A 41 -10.18 -2.83 12.82
C GLU A 41 -9.85 -1.33 12.71
N LYS A 42 -10.84 -0.46 12.90
CA LYS A 42 -10.62 1.00 12.82
C LYS A 42 -9.52 1.48 13.78
N SER A 43 -9.48 0.92 14.99
CA SER A 43 -8.45 1.24 15.98
C SER A 43 -7.03 0.85 15.57
N ASP A 44 -6.87 -0.24 14.81
CA ASP A 44 -5.56 -0.67 14.31
C ASP A 44 -5.09 0.29 13.22
N GLU A 45 -5.99 0.70 12.32
CA GLU A 45 -5.71 1.70 11.27
C GLU A 45 -5.35 3.07 11.88
N ASP A 46 -6.07 3.52 12.92
CA ASP A 46 -5.80 4.80 13.56
C ASP A 46 -4.42 4.87 14.25
N ILE A 47 -3.88 3.72 14.70
CA ILE A 47 -2.50 3.63 15.21
C ILE A 47 -1.51 3.80 14.07
N ILE A 48 -1.75 3.13 12.95
CA ILE A 48 -0.88 3.15 11.78
C ILE A 48 -0.88 4.53 11.11
N GLU A 49 -2.02 5.20 11.03
CA GLU A 49 -2.09 6.59 10.54
C GLU A 49 -1.23 7.53 11.38
N LYS A 50 -1.31 7.43 12.71
CA LYS A 50 -0.48 8.26 13.61
C LYS A 50 1.01 7.99 13.45
N ASP A 51 1.39 6.74 13.23
CA ASP A 51 2.78 6.37 12.97
C ASP A 51 3.24 6.91 11.61
N LEU A 52 2.41 6.77 10.57
CA LEU A 52 2.67 7.28 9.22
C LEU A 52 2.84 8.80 9.18
N GLU A 53 1.96 9.56 9.84
CA GLU A 53 2.04 11.03 9.96
C GLU A 53 3.38 11.49 10.52
N LYS A 54 3.95 10.70 11.45
CA LYS A 54 5.22 11.01 12.12
C LYS A 54 6.44 10.41 11.41
N GLY A 55 6.24 9.73 10.28
CA GLY A 55 7.30 9.03 9.57
C GLY A 55 7.89 7.85 10.36
N ILE A 56 7.11 7.28 11.29
CA ILE A 56 7.54 6.19 12.15
C ILE A 56 7.45 4.88 11.37
N TYR A 57 8.60 4.24 11.18
CA TYR A 57 8.71 2.91 10.60
C TYR A 57 9.27 1.94 11.65
N ASN A 58 8.45 0.98 12.08
CA ASN A 58 8.74 0.08 13.19
C ASN A 58 8.15 -1.33 12.95
N VAL A 59 8.23 -2.20 13.97
CA VAL A 59 7.65 -3.54 13.96
C VAL A 59 6.14 -3.53 13.68
N ASN A 60 5.39 -2.55 14.21
CA ASN A 60 3.95 -2.44 13.99
C ASN A 60 3.61 -2.15 12.53
N ALA A 61 4.36 -1.26 11.87
CA ALA A 61 4.19 -0.94 10.45
C ALA A 61 4.39 -2.18 9.56
N ILE A 62 5.38 -3.01 9.90
CA ILE A 62 5.62 -4.28 9.19
C ILE A 62 4.50 -5.29 9.49
N ALA A 63 4.09 -5.44 10.76
CA ALA A 63 3.03 -6.35 11.16
C ALA A 63 1.70 -6.01 10.46
N TRP A 64 1.33 -4.72 10.44
CA TRP A 64 0.15 -4.22 9.75
C TRP A 64 0.15 -4.57 8.27
N LYS A 65 1.27 -4.33 7.56
CA LYS A 65 1.36 -4.66 6.12
C LYS A 65 1.30 -6.17 5.86
N LEU A 66 1.74 -6.98 6.81
CA LEU A 66 1.61 -8.43 6.74
C LEU A 66 0.22 -8.93 7.14
N GLY A 67 -0.69 -8.05 7.58
CA GLY A 67 -2.02 -8.43 8.05
C GLY A 67 -1.98 -9.21 9.36
N THR A 68 -1.01 -8.92 10.22
CA THR A 68 -0.82 -9.59 11.52
C THR A 68 -0.62 -8.58 12.65
N LYS A 69 -0.59 -9.05 13.89
CA LYS A 69 -0.23 -8.26 15.07
C LYS A 69 1.09 -8.76 15.67
N PRO A 70 1.97 -7.88 16.17
CA PRO A 70 3.14 -8.33 16.91
C PRO A 70 2.72 -9.16 18.13
N LYS A 71 3.48 -10.22 18.44
CA LYS A 71 3.21 -11.03 19.64
C LYS A 71 3.62 -10.27 20.92
N VAL A 72 3.15 -10.74 22.07
CA VAL A 72 3.46 -10.16 23.40
C VAL A 72 4.96 -10.20 23.73
N ASN A 73 5.70 -11.15 23.15
CA ASN A 73 7.16 -11.23 23.21
C ASN A 73 7.87 -10.45 22.08
N GLY A 74 7.10 -9.67 21.33
CA GLY A 74 7.55 -8.86 20.22
C GLY A 74 7.38 -9.52 18.86
N ASP A 75 7.84 -10.77 18.68
CA ASP A 75 8.04 -11.38 17.36
C ASP A 75 6.83 -11.32 16.41
N ILE A 76 7.12 -11.21 15.11
CA ILE A 76 6.11 -11.30 14.04
C ILE A 76 6.10 -12.71 13.47
N ASP A 77 4.92 -13.32 13.49
CA ASP A 77 4.66 -14.64 12.90
C ASP A 77 3.48 -14.53 11.93
N TYR A 78 3.72 -14.80 10.65
CA TYR A 78 2.69 -14.74 9.62
C TYR A 78 2.92 -15.74 8.51
N ARG A 79 2.00 -16.72 8.38
CA ARG A 79 1.92 -17.82 7.37
C ARG A 79 3.23 -18.57 7.10
N TYR A 80 4.21 -17.91 6.51
CA TYR A 80 5.51 -18.44 6.07
C TYR A 80 6.71 -17.56 6.47
N TYR A 81 6.47 -16.53 7.28
CA TYR A 81 7.47 -15.55 7.71
C TYR A 81 7.59 -15.57 9.23
N HIS A 82 8.84 -15.68 9.68
CA HIS A 82 9.20 -15.57 11.08
C HIS A 82 10.30 -14.52 11.18
N TYR A 83 9.96 -13.39 11.79
CA TYR A 83 10.91 -12.31 12.03
C TYR A 83 11.09 -12.12 13.52
N LYS A 84 12.35 -12.06 13.94
CA LYS A 84 12.67 -11.64 15.30
C LYS A 84 12.56 -10.13 15.35
N ASN A 85 11.97 -9.61 16.42
CA ASN A 85 11.80 -8.18 16.56
C ASN A 85 13.09 -7.39 16.51
N LYS A 86 14.12 -7.88 17.20
CA LYS A 86 15.42 -7.23 17.20
C LYS A 86 15.99 -7.04 15.79
N ASP A 87 15.78 -8.01 14.90
CA ASP A 87 16.28 -7.95 13.52
C ASP A 87 15.46 -6.93 12.70
N ILE A 88 14.15 -6.83 12.97
CA ILE A 88 13.29 -5.79 12.40
C ILE A 88 13.69 -4.40 12.90
N GLU A 89 13.83 -4.21 14.21
CA GLU A 89 14.19 -2.93 14.82
C GLU A 89 15.52 -2.43 14.28
N MET A 90 16.53 -3.30 14.22
CA MET A 90 17.82 -2.97 13.63
C MET A 90 17.71 -2.55 12.15
N TYR A 91 16.86 -3.25 11.38
CA TYR A 91 16.57 -2.86 10.00
C TYR A 91 15.86 -1.50 9.94
N CYS A 92 14.84 -1.26 10.76
CA CYS A 92 14.08 -0.01 10.82
C CYS A 92 14.99 1.19 11.16
N ASP A 93 15.87 1.05 12.16
CA ASP A 93 16.83 2.07 12.54
C ASP A 93 17.80 2.38 11.40
N LYS A 94 18.31 1.33 10.74
CA LYS A 94 19.19 1.50 9.58
C LYS A 94 18.47 2.16 8.41
N ALA A 95 17.24 1.75 8.13
CA ALA A 95 16.41 2.30 7.07
C ALA A 95 16.13 3.79 7.31
N LYS A 96 15.81 4.17 8.56
CA LYS A 96 15.63 5.56 8.97
C LYS A 96 16.89 6.39 8.73
N SER A 97 18.05 5.92 9.16
CA SER A 97 19.33 6.60 8.91
C SER A 97 19.61 6.78 7.41
N LEU A 98 19.31 5.77 6.58
CA LEU A 98 19.49 5.86 5.13
C LEU A 98 18.52 6.85 4.48
N TYR A 99 17.26 6.88 4.94
CA TYR A 99 16.27 7.86 4.50
C TYR A 99 16.67 9.28 4.89
N GLU A 100 17.16 9.48 6.11
CA GLU A 100 17.56 10.79 6.64
C GLU A 100 18.65 11.47 5.80
N GLY A 101 19.51 10.68 5.15
CA GLY A 101 20.55 11.12 4.22
C GLY A 101 20.22 10.85 2.73
N SER A 102 18.95 10.66 2.38
CA SER A 102 18.51 10.44 0.99
C SER A 102 17.90 11.69 0.38
N SER A 103 17.95 11.78 -0.95
CA SER A 103 17.30 12.86 -1.71
C SER A 103 15.78 12.86 -1.52
N LEU A 104 15.17 11.71 -1.25
CA LEU A 104 13.72 11.58 -1.04
C LEU A 104 13.21 12.33 0.20
N LYS A 105 14.04 12.51 1.25
CA LYS A 105 13.63 13.26 2.45
C LYS A 105 13.23 14.69 2.12
N ASN A 106 14.07 15.33 1.32
CA ASN A 106 13.92 16.72 0.93
C ASN A 106 13.05 16.89 -0.32
N TYR A 107 12.55 15.79 -0.88
CA TYR A 107 11.62 15.85 -1.99
C TYR A 107 10.28 16.43 -1.53
N ASP A 108 9.77 17.39 -2.30
CA ASP A 108 8.50 18.04 -2.07
C ASP A 108 7.54 17.67 -3.21
N LEU A 109 6.39 17.11 -2.83
CA LEU A 109 5.36 16.67 -3.78
C LEU A 109 4.58 17.85 -4.38
N GLU A 110 4.47 18.97 -3.67
CA GLU A 110 3.59 20.08 -4.06
C GLU A 110 4.27 21.04 -5.04
N SER A 111 5.60 21.14 -5.02
CA SER A 111 6.35 22.13 -5.80
C SER A 111 6.73 21.71 -7.23
N GLU A 112 6.54 20.44 -7.62
CA GLU A 112 7.00 19.96 -8.94
C GLU A 112 5.88 19.31 -9.77
N SER A 113 5.07 20.14 -10.44
CA SER A 113 4.09 19.69 -11.42
C SER A 113 4.69 19.02 -12.68
N PHE A 114 6.03 18.92 -12.81
CA PHE A 114 6.66 18.60 -14.10
C PHE A 114 7.77 17.55 -14.16
N TYR A 115 8.26 16.96 -13.06
CA TYR A 115 9.28 15.89 -13.20
C TYR A 115 9.03 14.67 -12.31
N ARG A 116 8.11 13.80 -12.74
CA ARG A 116 8.03 12.41 -12.25
C ARG A 116 9.41 11.70 -12.26
N TYR A 117 10.32 12.11 -13.14
CA TYR A 117 11.70 11.63 -13.22
C TYR A 117 12.56 11.92 -11.97
N SER A 118 12.39 13.06 -11.29
CA SER A 118 13.16 13.41 -10.08
C SER A 118 12.74 12.50 -8.93
N LEU A 119 11.43 12.27 -8.77
CA LEU A 119 10.88 11.32 -7.79
C LEU A 119 11.39 9.90 -8.02
N PHE A 120 11.34 9.38 -9.25
CA PHE A 120 11.83 8.03 -9.54
C PHE A 120 13.33 7.87 -9.27
N SER A 121 14.12 8.92 -9.52
CA SER A 121 15.54 8.92 -9.17
C SER A 121 15.74 8.84 -7.65
N CYS A 122 14.99 9.61 -6.86
CA CYS A 122 15.03 9.57 -5.39
C CYS A 122 14.60 8.20 -4.84
N ILE A 123 13.50 7.64 -5.37
CA ILE A 123 13.01 6.30 -5.01
C ILE A 123 14.08 5.25 -5.30
N ARG A 124 14.65 5.27 -6.51
CA ARG A 124 15.67 4.31 -6.93
C ARG A 124 16.93 4.39 -6.05
N GLU A 125 17.36 5.61 -5.72
CA GLU A 125 18.52 5.84 -4.84
C GLU A 125 18.28 5.21 -3.47
N LEU A 126 17.14 5.51 -2.82
CA LEU A 126 16.82 4.98 -1.50
C LEU A 126 16.62 3.46 -1.51
N TYR A 127 15.88 2.94 -2.49
CA TYR A 127 15.68 1.49 -2.67
C TYR A 127 17.03 0.77 -2.80
N SER A 128 17.94 1.31 -3.62
CA SER A 128 19.29 0.75 -3.84
C SER A 128 20.15 0.72 -2.58
N LYS A 129 19.92 1.65 -1.64
CA LYS A 129 20.57 1.67 -0.33
C LYS A 129 19.91 0.64 0.60
N LEU A 130 18.58 0.59 0.65
CA LEU A 130 17.81 -0.29 1.53
C LEU A 130 17.97 -1.78 1.18
N VAL A 131 18.07 -2.14 -0.10
CA VAL A 131 18.24 -3.55 -0.50
C VAL A 131 19.59 -4.14 -0.05
N LYS A 132 20.57 -3.29 0.24
CA LYS A 132 21.92 -3.67 0.69
C LYS A 132 22.04 -3.81 2.20
N THR A 133 21.04 -3.41 2.98
CA THR A 133 21.07 -3.60 4.44
C THR A 133 20.84 -5.06 4.79
N GLU A 134 21.30 -5.49 5.97
CA GLU A 134 20.90 -6.79 6.51
C GLU A 134 19.39 -6.82 6.70
N LEU A 135 18.74 -7.82 6.10
CA LEU A 135 17.28 -7.91 6.06
C LEU A 135 16.79 -8.88 7.15
N PRO A 136 15.62 -8.62 7.76
CA PRO A 136 15.15 -9.36 8.94
C PRO A 136 14.91 -10.87 8.74
N GLY A 137 14.90 -11.36 7.50
CA GLY A 137 14.79 -12.79 7.22
C GLY A 137 14.21 -13.15 5.85
N LYS A 138 13.89 -14.43 5.71
CA LYS A 138 13.24 -14.99 4.51
C LYS A 138 11.89 -14.30 4.30
N GLY A 139 11.59 -13.97 3.04
CA GLY A 139 10.32 -13.33 2.69
C GLY A 139 10.29 -11.81 2.77
N PHE A 140 11.33 -11.19 3.32
CA PHE A 140 11.49 -9.74 3.23
C PHE A 140 11.94 -9.39 1.81
N GLY A 141 10.98 -9.02 0.96
CA GLY A 141 11.10 -8.83 -0.48
C GLY A 141 11.08 -7.36 -0.90
N ALA A 142 10.91 -7.15 -2.21
CA ALA A 142 10.85 -5.82 -2.81
C ALA A 142 9.70 -4.97 -2.21
N VAL A 143 8.54 -5.60 -2.00
CA VAL A 143 7.35 -4.93 -1.45
C VAL A 143 7.58 -4.41 -0.05
N GLN A 144 8.29 -5.16 0.80
CA GLN A 144 8.62 -4.73 2.17
C GLN A 144 9.60 -3.55 2.16
N ILE A 145 10.56 -3.53 1.22
CA ILE A 145 11.47 -2.38 1.05
C ILE A 145 10.69 -1.14 0.58
N ILE A 146 9.74 -1.31 -0.35
CA ILE A 146 8.85 -0.21 -0.79
C ILE A 146 8.00 0.29 0.39
N ASN A 147 7.49 -0.62 1.22
CA ASN A 147 6.74 -0.26 2.42
C ASN A 147 7.59 0.58 3.40
N SER A 148 8.87 0.25 3.58
CA SER A 148 9.78 1.09 4.37
C SER A 148 9.82 2.53 3.84
N MET A 149 9.93 2.71 2.52
CA MET A 149 9.96 4.05 1.91
C MET A 149 8.64 4.81 2.10
N TYR A 150 7.49 4.13 2.00
CA TYR A 150 6.18 4.72 2.27
C TYR A 150 6.12 5.33 3.68
N PHE A 151 6.42 4.53 4.71
CA PHE A 151 6.37 5.00 6.10
C PHE A 151 7.42 6.08 6.39
N LEU A 152 8.67 5.85 6.00
CA LEU A 152 9.75 6.80 6.26
C LEU A 152 9.50 8.16 5.62
N SER A 153 8.83 8.18 4.47
CA SER A 153 8.50 9.41 3.75
C SER A 153 7.16 10.02 4.12
N SER A 154 6.47 9.50 5.14
CA SER A 154 5.12 9.94 5.53
C SER A 154 4.11 9.89 4.36
N GLY A 155 4.25 8.89 3.49
CA GLY A 155 3.35 8.70 2.35
C GLY A 155 3.67 9.54 1.11
N LYS A 156 4.85 10.20 1.03
CA LYS A 156 5.26 10.93 -0.18
C LYS A 156 5.45 10.03 -1.41
N VAL A 157 5.69 8.74 -1.19
CA VAL A 157 5.66 7.71 -2.23
C VAL A 157 4.56 6.72 -1.87
N PRO A 158 3.82 6.12 -2.82
CA PRO A 158 2.71 5.23 -2.48
C PRO A 158 3.22 3.87 -2.01
N ILE A 159 2.50 3.23 -1.09
CA ILE A 159 2.74 1.83 -0.78
C ILE A 159 2.45 0.98 -2.02
N TYR A 160 3.23 -0.07 -2.28
CA TYR A 160 2.87 -1.07 -3.28
C TYR A 160 1.97 -2.13 -2.65
N ASP A 161 0.82 -2.38 -3.27
CA ASP A 161 -0.05 -3.51 -2.98
C ASP A 161 -0.53 -4.14 -4.29
N GLN A 162 -0.49 -5.46 -4.38
CA GLN A 162 -0.90 -6.16 -5.59
C GLN A 162 -2.40 -5.97 -5.89
N TYR A 163 -3.25 -5.83 -4.88
CA TYR A 163 -4.68 -5.64 -5.09
C TYR A 163 -4.99 -4.22 -5.54
N VAL A 164 -4.29 -3.22 -4.98
CA VAL A 164 -4.35 -1.85 -5.49
C VAL A 164 -3.83 -1.78 -6.94
N HIS A 165 -2.76 -2.51 -7.26
CA HIS A 165 -2.26 -2.58 -8.64
C HIS A 165 -3.28 -3.23 -9.59
N LYS A 166 -3.95 -4.31 -9.15
CA LYS A 166 -5.07 -4.90 -9.90
C LYS A 166 -6.22 -3.92 -10.11
N ALA A 167 -6.58 -3.18 -9.07
CA ALA A 167 -7.65 -2.19 -9.12
C ALA A 167 -7.40 -1.13 -10.19
N VAL A 168 -6.22 -0.51 -10.18
CA VAL A 168 -5.89 0.53 -11.18
C VAL A 168 -5.79 -0.04 -12.60
N LEU A 169 -5.27 -1.25 -12.79
CA LEU A 169 -5.30 -1.91 -14.11
C LEU A 169 -6.74 -2.20 -14.57
N ALA A 170 -7.61 -2.66 -13.67
CA ALA A 170 -9.00 -2.94 -13.98
C ALA A 170 -9.78 -1.66 -14.35
N LEU A 171 -9.47 -0.54 -13.68
CA LEU A 171 -10.01 0.77 -14.03
C LEU A 171 -9.50 1.24 -15.40
N GLU A 172 -8.20 1.09 -15.69
CA GLU A 172 -7.59 1.48 -16.98
C GLU A 172 -8.17 0.69 -18.15
N TYR A 173 -8.44 -0.61 -17.95
CA TYR A 173 -8.94 -1.50 -18.99
C TYR A 173 -10.45 -1.71 -18.99
N HIS A 174 -11.20 -1.00 -18.14
CA HIS A 174 -12.65 -1.13 -18.03
C HIS A 174 -13.12 -2.59 -17.86
N CYS A 175 -12.43 -3.35 -17.00
CA CYS A 175 -12.75 -4.76 -16.73
C CYS A 175 -12.84 -5.05 -15.23
N SER A 176 -13.14 -6.30 -14.87
CA SER A 176 -13.19 -6.69 -13.47
C SER A 176 -11.77 -6.95 -12.91
N PRO A 177 -11.50 -6.64 -11.63
CA PRO A 177 -10.22 -6.97 -10.98
C PRO A 177 -9.91 -8.48 -10.96
N GLY A 178 -10.96 -9.32 -11.02
CA GLY A 178 -10.83 -10.77 -11.15
C GLY A 178 -10.16 -11.23 -12.46
N GLU A 179 -10.24 -10.43 -13.52
CA GLU A 179 -9.63 -10.71 -14.82
C GLU A 179 -8.14 -10.31 -14.88
N ILE A 180 -7.70 -9.42 -13.99
CA ILE A 180 -6.32 -8.94 -13.96
C ILE A 180 -5.38 -10.01 -13.38
N LYS A 181 -4.44 -10.45 -14.22
CA LYS A 181 -3.36 -11.36 -13.87
C LYS A 181 -2.04 -10.60 -13.77
N LEU A 182 -1.59 -10.39 -12.53
CA LEU A 182 -0.25 -9.87 -12.28
C LEU A 182 0.78 -10.99 -12.42
N GLY A 183 1.96 -10.64 -12.95
CA GLY A 183 3.11 -11.53 -12.99
C GLY A 183 3.70 -11.80 -11.61
N VAL A 184 4.73 -12.64 -11.57
CA VAL A 184 5.52 -12.88 -10.35
C VAL A 184 6.25 -11.60 -9.97
N LEU A 185 6.21 -11.23 -8.69
CA LEU A 185 6.95 -10.08 -8.19
C LEU A 185 8.46 -10.25 -8.47
N PRO A 186 9.15 -9.18 -8.93
CA PRO A 186 10.57 -9.25 -9.23
C PRO A 186 11.38 -9.55 -7.98
N ASN A 187 12.55 -10.18 -8.18
CA ASN A 187 13.50 -10.38 -7.11
C ASN A 187 13.96 -9.00 -6.58
N LYS A 188 14.01 -8.82 -5.26
CA LYS A 188 14.39 -7.55 -4.64
C LYS A 188 15.75 -7.00 -5.09
N TYR A 189 16.69 -7.88 -5.46
CA TYR A 189 18.02 -7.52 -5.93
C TYR A 189 18.05 -7.11 -7.41
N ASP A 190 17.02 -7.45 -8.18
CA ASP A 190 16.83 -6.96 -9.54
C ASP A 190 16.15 -5.58 -9.48
N ILE A 191 16.96 -4.57 -9.18
CA ILE A 191 16.51 -3.20 -8.97
C ILE A 191 15.77 -2.67 -10.20
N ASP A 192 16.21 -3.01 -11.42
CA ASP A 192 15.59 -2.54 -12.65
C ASP A 192 14.16 -3.06 -12.79
N SER A 193 13.96 -4.37 -12.63
CA SER A 193 12.61 -4.94 -12.70
C SER A 193 11.70 -4.41 -11.60
N VAL A 194 12.21 -4.21 -10.38
CA VAL A 194 11.43 -3.60 -9.28
C VAL A 194 11.03 -2.16 -9.61
N MET A 195 11.97 -1.36 -10.12
CA MET A 195 11.68 0.04 -10.48
C MET A 195 10.71 0.13 -11.66
N CYS A 196 10.79 -0.76 -12.65
CA CYS A 196 9.82 -0.83 -13.74
C CYS A 196 8.41 -1.13 -13.24
N MET A 197 8.24 -2.18 -12.43
CA MET A 197 6.96 -2.54 -11.82
C MET A 197 6.39 -1.40 -10.97
N TYR A 198 7.24 -0.78 -10.14
CA TYR A 198 6.79 0.27 -9.24
C TYR A 198 6.47 1.57 -9.98
N LYS A 199 7.20 1.88 -11.06
CA LYS A 199 6.91 3.01 -11.95
C LYS A 199 5.59 2.82 -12.69
N GLU A 200 5.33 1.64 -13.24
CA GLU A 200 4.04 1.30 -13.85
C GLU A 200 2.90 1.55 -12.86
N TYR A 201 3.01 0.96 -11.65
CA TYR A 201 2.05 1.15 -10.58
C TYR A 201 1.79 2.63 -10.24
N ILE A 202 2.86 3.40 -10.00
CA ILE A 202 2.79 4.84 -9.70
C ILE A 202 2.10 5.60 -10.84
N MET A 203 2.44 5.29 -12.09
CA MET A 203 1.87 5.96 -13.26
C MET A 203 0.37 5.67 -13.42
N LEU A 204 -0.05 4.43 -13.21
CA LEU A 204 -1.47 4.04 -13.26
C LEU A 204 -2.28 4.74 -12.17
N VAL A 205 -1.76 4.76 -10.95
CA VAL A 205 -2.39 5.49 -9.83
C VAL A 205 -2.56 6.98 -10.17
N LEU A 206 -1.57 7.61 -10.81
CA LEU A 206 -1.64 9.02 -11.23
C LEU A 206 -2.59 9.27 -12.39
N ASN A 207 -2.76 8.32 -13.31
CA ASN A 207 -3.58 8.50 -14.52
C ASN A 207 -5.08 8.54 -14.22
N HIS A 208 -5.54 7.88 -13.17
CA HIS A 208 -6.97 7.82 -12.82
C HIS A 208 -7.53 9.07 -12.13
N GLU A 209 -6.89 10.24 -12.30
CA GLU A 209 -7.25 11.50 -11.62
C GLU A 209 -7.44 11.33 -10.09
N LEU A 210 -6.82 10.30 -9.53
CA LEU A 210 -6.70 10.09 -8.10
C LEU A 210 -5.65 10.97 -7.40
N PRO A 211 -4.76 11.75 -8.05
CA PRO A 211 -3.86 12.63 -7.30
C PRO A 211 -4.61 13.91 -6.92
N HIS A 212 -5.38 13.83 -5.85
CA HIS A 212 -5.22 14.87 -4.85
C HIS A 212 -4.02 14.44 -4.02
N TYR A 213 -3.06 15.35 -3.80
CA TYR A 213 -2.01 15.18 -2.81
C TYR A 213 -2.50 15.81 -1.49
N PRO A 214 -3.55 15.29 -0.81
CA PRO A 214 -3.97 15.92 0.41
C PRO A 214 -2.83 15.81 1.41
N GLU A 215 -2.50 16.95 2.02
CA GLU A 215 -1.58 16.99 3.16
C GLU A 215 -0.17 16.45 2.82
N GLY A 216 0.28 16.63 1.57
CA GLY A 216 1.61 16.20 1.13
C GLY A 216 1.79 14.68 0.99
N ARG A 217 0.71 13.91 0.85
CA ARG A 217 0.75 12.46 0.59
C ARG A 217 0.45 12.12 -0.87
N PHE A 218 0.99 10.99 -1.35
CA PHE A 218 0.79 10.54 -2.73
C PHE A 218 -0.64 10.07 -3.02
N LEU A 219 -1.26 9.39 -2.05
CA LEU A 219 -2.67 9.00 -2.06
C LEU A 219 -3.28 9.37 -0.72
N SER A 220 -4.53 9.81 -0.75
CA SER A 220 -5.36 9.82 0.46
C SER A 220 -5.61 8.39 0.95
N ARG A 221 -5.93 8.25 2.24
CA ARG A 221 -6.20 6.94 2.82
C ARG A 221 -7.50 6.34 2.33
N ASP A 222 -8.53 7.16 2.11
CA ASP A 222 -9.80 6.69 1.55
C ASP A 222 -9.62 6.16 0.12
N GLN A 223 -8.75 6.80 -0.69
CA GLN A 223 -8.40 6.28 -2.01
C GLN A 223 -7.66 4.94 -1.93
N ASP A 224 -6.61 4.84 -1.09
CA ASP A 224 -5.86 3.59 -0.95
C ASP A 224 -6.76 2.45 -0.46
N GLN A 225 -7.61 2.71 0.53
CA GLN A 225 -8.57 1.74 1.07
C GLN A 225 -9.61 1.32 0.02
N ALA A 226 -10.15 2.27 -0.74
CA ALA A 226 -11.11 1.99 -1.80
C ALA A 226 -10.52 1.15 -2.92
N LEU A 227 -9.33 1.52 -3.42
CA LEU A 227 -8.62 0.74 -4.43
C LEU A 227 -8.27 -0.66 -3.91
N TRP A 228 -7.86 -0.77 -2.63
CA TRP A 228 -7.53 -2.06 -2.03
C TRP A 228 -8.76 -2.98 -2.02
N VAL A 229 -9.91 -2.50 -1.56
CA VAL A 229 -11.17 -3.25 -1.58
C VAL A 229 -11.58 -3.60 -3.01
N TYR A 230 -11.57 -2.64 -3.92
CA TYR A 230 -11.93 -2.88 -5.31
C TYR A 230 -11.04 -3.95 -5.94
N GLY A 231 -9.74 -3.94 -5.68
CA GLY A 231 -8.78 -4.93 -6.17
C GLY A 231 -9.11 -6.40 -5.84
N HIS A 232 -9.96 -6.62 -4.83
CA HIS A 232 -10.47 -7.93 -4.44
C HIS A 232 -11.79 -8.32 -5.12
N CYS A 233 -12.46 -7.39 -5.79
CA CYS A 233 -13.80 -7.58 -6.36
C CYS A 233 -13.80 -8.43 -7.62
N LEU A 234 -14.96 -9.03 -7.91
CA LEU A 234 -15.18 -9.89 -9.09
C LEU A 234 -16.00 -9.21 -10.19
N GLN A 235 -16.42 -7.97 -9.96
CA GLN A 235 -17.19 -7.15 -10.88
C GLN A 235 -16.41 -5.87 -11.19
N SER A 236 -16.64 -5.31 -12.37
CA SER A 236 -16.10 -4.01 -12.76
C SER A 236 -16.85 -2.86 -12.07
N TRP A 237 -16.19 -1.72 -11.92
CA TRP A 237 -16.83 -0.51 -11.41
C TRP A 237 -17.97 -0.04 -12.31
N ASP A 238 -17.86 -0.23 -13.63
CA ASP A 238 -18.89 0.15 -14.59
C ASP A 238 -20.19 -0.65 -14.42
N GLU A 239 -20.09 -1.92 -14.02
CA GLU A 239 -21.25 -2.75 -13.65
C GLU A 239 -21.88 -2.31 -12.32
N ILE A 240 -21.05 -1.89 -11.36
CA ILE A 240 -21.50 -1.58 -9.99
C ILE A 240 -22.13 -0.19 -9.88
N LYS A 241 -21.62 0.80 -10.60
CA LYS A 241 -22.09 2.20 -10.50
C LYS A 241 -23.43 2.47 -11.18
N THR A 242 -24.00 1.48 -11.86
CA THR A 242 -25.27 1.56 -12.61
C THR A 242 -26.46 1.22 -11.71
#